data_AF-A0A8K0CVB4-F1
#
_entry.id   AF-A0A8K0CVB4-F1
#
_cell.length_a   1.000
_cell.length_b   1.000
_cell.length_c   1.000
_cell.angle_alpha   90.00
_cell.angle_beta   90.00
_cell.angle_gamma   90.00
#
_symmetry.space_group_name_H-M   'P 1'
#
loop_
_entity.id
_entity.type
_entity.pdbx_description
1 polymer ?
#
loop_
_entity_poly.entity_id
_entity_poly.type
_entity_poly.pdbx_seq_one_letter_code
_entity_poly.pdbx_strand_id
1 'polypeptide(L)' 'NPTPTTDATIPSKWKPVQSENIEYYLIKNITDLTMKEKLDWDRISFWDSLPTK' A
#
# COMPACT_ATOMS: atom_id res chain seq x y z
N ASN A 1 17.17 2.68 -5.28
CA ASN A 1 16.21 1.87 -4.49
C ASN A 1 15.69 2.77 -3.37
N PRO A 2 14.49 3.38 -3.49
CA PRO A 2 13.95 4.32 -2.50
C PRO A 2 13.35 3.64 -1.26
N THR A 3 13.36 2.31 -1.19
CA THR A 3 12.83 1.55 -0.04
C THR A 3 13.66 1.80 1.21
N PRO A 4 13.05 2.21 2.35
CA PRO A 4 13.75 2.33 3.63
C PRO A 4 14.40 1.01 4.05
N THR A 5 15.56 1.09 4.69
CA THR A 5 16.13 -0.04 5.42
C THR A 5 15.22 -0.43 6.58
N THR A 6 15.06 -1.73 6.83
CA THR A 6 14.27 -2.23 7.95
C THR A 6 15.01 -2.00 9.27
N ASP A 7 14.31 -1.45 10.27
CA ASP A 7 14.80 -1.24 11.62
C ASP A 7 13.68 -1.48 12.66
N ALA A 8 13.92 -1.17 13.93
CA ALA A 8 12.91 -1.35 14.98
C ALA A 8 11.65 -0.47 14.78
N THR A 9 11.76 0.61 13.99
CA THR A 9 10.67 1.54 13.67
C THR A 9 9.90 1.09 12.42
N ILE A 10 10.59 0.48 11.46
CA ILE A 10 10.03 -0.07 10.22
C ILE A 10 10.46 -1.55 10.13
N PRO A 11 9.77 -2.46 10.85
CA PRO A 11 10.20 -3.85 11.00
C PRO A 11 10.01 -4.67 9.72
N SER A 12 9.28 -4.15 8.73
CA SER A 12 8.94 -4.85 7.50
C SER A 12 9.34 -4.04 6.27
N LYS A 13 10.04 -4.70 5.35
CA LYS A 13 10.57 -4.09 4.13
C LYS A 13 9.43 -3.71 3.20
N TRP A 14 9.41 -2.46 2.72
CA TRP A 14 8.39 -2.04 1.77
C TRP A 14 8.64 -2.73 0.44
N LYS A 15 7.60 -3.33 -0.13
CA LYS A 15 7.65 -3.81 -1.50
C LYS A 15 7.50 -2.62 -2.44
N PRO A 16 8.22 -2.58 -3.56
CA PRO A 16 8.02 -1.57 -4.58
C PRO A 16 6.62 -1.69 -5.19
N VAL A 17 6.00 -0.55 -5.50
CA VAL A 17 4.63 -0.40 -6.06
C VAL A 17 4.42 -1.09 -7.42
N GLN A 18 5.45 -1.73 -7.99
CA GLN A 18 5.37 -2.45 -9.26
C GLN A 18 4.68 -3.82 -9.17
N SER A 19 4.10 -4.18 -8.02
CA SER A 19 3.21 -5.34 -7.92
C SER A 19 1.93 -5.11 -8.71
N GLU A 20 1.36 -6.18 -9.29
CA GLU A 20 0.06 -6.13 -9.99
C GLU A 20 -1.08 -5.58 -9.11
N ASN A 21 -0.91 -5.65 -7.79
CA ASN A 21 -1.83 -5.08 -6.81
C ASN A 21 -1.33 -3.72 -6.30
N ILE A 22 -2.27 -2.80 -6.02
CA ILE A 22 -2.00 -1.55 -5.29
C ILE A 22 -1.73 -1.91 -3.83
N GLU A 23 -0.46 -2.16 -3.53
CA GLU A 23 0.05 -2.42 -2.18
C GLU A 23 0.36 -1.11 -1.43
N TYR A 24 0.10 -1.09 -0.12
CA TYR A 24 0.39 0.05 0.76
C TYR A 24 0.86 -0.44 2.13
N TYR A 25 1.64 0.40 2.80
CA TYR A 25 2.08 0.15 4.17
C TYR A 25 1.08 0.75 5.15
N LEU A 26 0.32 -0.09 5.86
CA LEU A 26 -0.63 0.36 6.86
C LEU A 26 0.09 0.64 8.19
N ILE A 27 -0.02 1.89 8.66
CA ILE A 27 0.47 2.34 9.97
C ILE A 27 -0.74 2.58 10.87
N LYS A 28 -1.09 1.61 11.72
CA LYS A 28 -2.16 1.81 12.73
C LYS A 28 -1.61 2.37 14.04
N ASN A 29 -0.45 1.88 14.46
CA ASN A 29 0.34 2.37 15.58
C ASN A 29 1.78 1.85 15.45
N ILE A 30 2.68 2.23 16.37
CA ILE A 30 4.11 1.86 16.35
C ILE A 30 4.34 0.34 16.32
N THR A 31 3.42 -0.45 16.87
CA THR A 31 3.54 -1.91 16.96
C THR A 31 2.72 -2.68 15.91
N ASP A 32 1.76 -2.03 15.24
CA ASP A 32 0.88 -2.61 14.22
C ASP A 32 1.16 -1.94 12.87
N LEU A 33 2.21 -2.46 12.24
CA LEU A 33 2.74 -2.05 10.94
C LEU A 33 2.67 -3.23 9.98
N THR A 34 1.84 -3.14 8.93
CA THR A 34 1.58 -4.28 8.04
C THR A 34 1.44 -3.83 6.59
N MET A 35 2.02 -4.57 5.65
CA MET A 35 1.73 -4.40 4.21
C MET A 35 0.33 -4.92 3.91
N LYS A 36 -0.50 -4.11 3.28
CA LYS A 36 -1.85 -4.48 2.80
C LYS A 36 -1.98 -4.15 1.32
N GLU A 37 -3.05 -4.64 0.71
CA GLU A 37 -3.39 -4.37 -0.69
C GLU A 37 -4.80 -3.80 -0.80
N LYS A 38 -5.09 -3.18 -1.95
CA LYS A 38 -6.45 -2.82 -2.38
C LYS A 38 -7.16 -1.87 -1.40
N LEU A 39 -6.46 -0.81 -0.97
CA LEU A 39 -7.04 0.24 -0.13
C LEU A 39 -8.26 0.86 -0.84
N ASP A 40 -9.42 0.81 -0.20
CA ASP A 40 -10.67 1.35 -0.72
C ASP A 40 -10.97 0.90 -2.17
N TRP A 41 -10.76 -0.39 -2.47
CA TRP A 41 -10.94 -0.94 -3.81
C TRP A 41 -12.30 -0.66 -4.42
N ASP A 42 -13.36 -0.61 -3.61
CA ASP A 42 -14.71 -0.27 -4.06
C ASP A 42 -14.76 1.15 -4.64
N ARG A 43 -14.05 2.10 -4.03
CA ARG A 43 -13.95 3.47 -4.55
C ARG A 43 -13.11 3.53 -5.81
N ILE A 44 -11.98 2.83 -5.85
CA ILE A 44 -11.12 2.77 -7.04
C ILE A 44 -11.91 2.19 -8.22
N SER A 45 -12.61 1.08 -8.00
CA SER A 45 -13.44 0.42 -9.00
C SER A 45 -14.59 1.31 -9.47
N PHE A 46 -15.21 2.06 -8.55
CA PHE A 46 -16.24 3.03 -8.92
C PHE A 46 -15.69 4.09 -9.88
N TRP A 47 -14.56 4.72 -9.55
CA TRP A 47 -13.97 5.77 -10.39
C TRP A 47 -13.48 5.24 -11.74
N ASP A 48 -12.92 4.04 -11.77
CA ASP A 48 -12.47 3.37 -13.00
C ASP A 48 -13.63 3.01 -13.94
N SER A 49 -14.81 2.73 -13.38
CA SER A 49 -16.02 2.43 -14.15
C SER A 49 -16.64 3.66 -14.84
N LEU A 50 -16.22 4.87 -14.49
CA LEU A 50 -16.79 6.08 -15.09
C LEU A 50 -16.29 6.24 -16.53
N PRO A 51 -17.18 6.56 -17.49
CA PRO A 51 -16.77 6.79 -18.86
C PRO A 51 -15.83 7.99 -18.92
N THR A 52 -14.61 7.76 -19.40
CA THR A 52 -13.66 8.82 -19.73
C THR A 52 -14.06 9.43 -21.08
N LYS A 53 -14.02 10.76 -21.16
CA LYS A 53 -14.37 11.52 -22.37
C LYS A 53 -13.39 11.32 -23.51
#